data_AF-A0AAW1DEG5-F1
#
_entry.id   AF-A0AAW1DEG5-F1
#
_cell.length_a   1.000
_cell.length_b   1.000
_cell.length_c   1.000
_cell.angle_alpha   90.00
_cell.angle_beta   90.00
_cell.angle_gamma   90.00
#
_symmetry.space_group_name_H-M   'P 1'
#
loop_
_entity.id
_entity.type
_entity.pdbx_description
1 polymer ?
#
loop_
_entity_poly.entity_id
_entity_poly.type
_entity_poly.pdbx_seq_one_letter_code
_entity_poly.pdbx_strand_id
1 'polypeptide(L)'
;MARGRVIVDRGGVIMARGRVIVARGRVIVARGGDIVARGGDIVARGGDIVARGRDIVARGRDIVARGGDIVARGGDIVARGGDIVARGGDIVARGGDIVARGGDIVARGGDIVARGGDIVARGGDIVARGGDIVARGGDIVARGPEDSRPRDRDE
;
A
#
# COMPACT_ATOMS: atom_id res chain seq x y z
N MET A 1 18.77 -12.47 -15.88
CA MET A 1 17.38 -12.68 -15.39
C MET A 1 17.24 -14.11 -14.92
N ALA A 2 17.00 -14.35 -13.63
CA ALA A 2 16.81 -15.68 -13.07
C ALA A 2 15.37 -16.17 -13.32
N ARG A 3 15.23 -17.46 -13.66
CA ARG A 3 13.93 -18.14 -13.83
C ARG A 3 13.96 -19.47 -13.10
N GLY A 4 12.87 -19.84 -12.43
CA GLY A 4 12.80 -21.13 -11.73
C GLY A 4 11.61 -21.23 -10.78
N ARG A 5 11.39 -22.43 -10.23
CA ARG A 5 10.37 -22.62 -9.18
C ARG A 5 10.74 -21.85 -7.92
N VAL A 6 12.01 -21.88 -7.55
CA VAL A 6 12.59 -21.17 -6.40
C VAL A 6 13.81 -20.41 -6.89
N ILE A 7 13.89 -19.13 -6.56
CA ILE A 7 15.02 -18.25 -6.89
C ILE A 7 15.52 -17.65 -5.58
N VAL A 8 16.81 -17.82 -5.30
CA VAL A 8 17.50 -17.12 -4.22
C VAL A 8 18.67 -16.38 -4.85
N ASP A 9 18.66 -15.05 -4.78
CA ASP A 9 19.67 -14.22 -5.45
C ASP A 9 20.18 -13.10 -4.53
N ARG A 10 21.48 -12.83 -4.61
CA ARG A 10 22.16 -11.73 -3.94
C ARG A 10 23.06 -11.04 -4.95
N GLY A 11 22.76 -9.81 -5.30
CA GLY A 11 23.50 -9.08 -6.31
C GLY A 11 23.15 -7.59 -6.37
N GLY A 12 23.89 -6.81 -7.15
CA GLY A 12 23.60 -5.38 -7.31
C GLY A 12 22.23 -5.14 -7.96
N VAL A 13 21.94 -5.87 -9.03
CA VAL A 13 20.68 -5.80 -9.79
C VAL A 13 20.13 -7.20 -9.97
N ILE A 14 18.89 -7.42 -9.52
CA ILE A 14 18.22 -8.72 -9.56
C ILE A 14 16.97 -8.61 -10.43
N MET A 15 16.87 -9.46 -11.45
CA MET A 15 15.68 -9.60 -12.29
C MET A 15 15.23 -11.06 -12.21
N ALA A 16 14.13 -11.35 -11.53
CA ALA A 16 13.70 -12.71 -11.21
C ALA A 16 12.24 -12.99 -11.61
N ARG A 17 11.98 -14.18 -12.16
CA ARG A 17 10.63 -14.69 -12.40
C ARG A 17 10.49 -16.14 -11.95
N GLY A 18 9.67 -16.39 -10.93
CA GLY A 18 9.54 -17.72 -10.34
C GLY A 18 8.38 -17.87 -9.38
N ARG A 19 8.09 -19.08 -8.91
CA ARG A 19 7.00 -19.28 -7.93
C ARG A 19 7.35 -18.65 -6.58
N VAL A 20 8.58 -18.88 -6.11
CA VAL A 20 9.12 -18.31 -4.87
C VAL A 20 10.41 -17.56 -5.20
N ILE A 21 10.51 -16.30 -4.76
CA ILE A 21 11.67 -15.44 -4.99
C ILE A 21 12.15 -14.87 -3.66
N VAL A 22 13.43 -15.07 -3.33
CA VAL A 22 14.12 -14.42 -2.22
C VAL A 22 15.29 -13.63 -2.79
N ALA A 23 15.20 -12.31 -2.76
CA ALA A 23 16.17 -11.42 -3.40
C ALA A 23 16.74 -10.41 -2.41
N ARG A 24 18.08 -10.22 -2.43
CA ARG A 24 18.74 -9.14 -1.70
C ARG A 24 19.70 -8.38 -2.61
N GLY A 25 19.41 -7.12 -2.90
CA GLY A 25 20.18 -6.33 -3.86
C GLY A 25 19.84 -4.86 -3.85
N ARG A 26 20.62 -4.03 -4.56
CA ARG A 26 20.34 -2.59 -4.64
C ARG A 26 19.06 -2.32 -5.42
N VAL A 27 18.89 -2.99 -6.56
CA VAL A 27 17.69 -2.91 -7.42
C VAL A 27 17.12 -4.32 -7.60
N ILE A 28 15.83 -4.50 -7.34
CA ILE A 28 15.14 -5.79 -7.47
C ILE A 28 13.87 -5.62 -8.30
N VAL A 29 13.75 -6.39 -9.38
CA VAL A 29 12.49 -6.58 -10.11
C VAL A 29 12.11 -8.06 -10.05
N ALA A 30 11.00 -8.36 -9.39
CA ALA A 30 10.55 -9.72 -9.14
C ALA A 30 9.11 -9.92 -9.60
N ARG A 31 8.86 -11.02 -10.32
CA ARG A 31 7.50 -11.46 -10.67
C ARG A 31 7.28 -12.92 -10.29
N GLY A 32 6.33 -13.20 -9.41
CA GLY A 32 6.17 -14.55 -8.88
C GLY A 32 4.88 -14.84 -8.14
N GLY A 33 4.83 -15.97 -7.43
CA GLY A 33 3.80 -16.25 -6.43
C GLY A 33 4.16 -15.51 -5.14
N ASP A 34 5.22 -15.98 -4.49
CA ASP A 34 5.70 -15.45 -3.21
C ASP A 34 7.02 -14.71 -3.42
N ILE A 35 7.11 -13.47 -2.94
CA ILE A 35 8.28 -12.62 -3.12
C ILE A 35 8.74 -12.07 -1.76
N VAL A 36 9.99 -12.35 -1.40
CA VAL A 36 10.69 -11.69 -0.30
C VAL A 36 11.85 -10.89 -0.86
N ALA A 37 11.79 -9.56 -0.77
CA ALA A 37 12.79 -8.67 -1.35
C ALA A 37 13.36 -7.71 -0.30
N ARG A 38 14.69 -7.59 -0.26
CA ARG A 38 15.38 -6.58 0.57
C ARG A 38 16.37 -5.79 -0.27
N GLY A 39 16.17 -4.47 -0.40
CA GLY A 39 17.00 -3.68 -1.30
C GLY A 39 16.90 -2.17 -1.15
N GLY A 40 17.45 -1.43 -2.11
CA GLY A 40 17.20 0.01 -2.25
C GLY A 40 15.86 0.21 -2.94
N ASP A 41 15.80 -0.17 -4.21
CA ASP A 41 14.63 -0.03 -5.08
C ASP A 41 14.03 -1.40 -5.38
N ILE A 42 12.73 -1.57 -5.12
CA ILE A 42 12.03 -2.85 -5.26
C ILE A 42 10.78 -2.66 -6.12
N VAL A 43 10.67 -3.44 -7.21
CA VAL A 43 9.44 -3.60 -8.00
C VAL A 43 9.02 -5.07 -7.93
N ALA A 44 7.90 -5.34 -7.26
CA ALA A 44 7.42 -6.71 -7.04
C ALA A 44 5.99 -6.88 -7.56
N ARG A 45 5.76 -7.98 -8.29
CA ARG A 45 4.42 -8.40 -8.71
C ARG A 45 4.18 -9.87 -8.40
N GLY A 46 3.25 -10.19 -7.51
CA GLY A 46 2.95 -11.57 -7.16
C GLY A 46 1.65 -11.79 -6.41
N GLY A 47 1.49 -12.96 -5.80
CA GLY A 47 0.42 -13.22 -4.83
C GLY A 47 0.78 -12.56 -3.51
N ASP A 48 1.82 -13.06 -2.84
CA ASP A 48 2.24 -12.61 -1.52
C ASP A 48 3.60 -11.90 -1.61
N ILE A 49 3.70 -10.68 -1.08
CA ILE A 49 4.90 -9.83 -1.20
C ILE A 49 5.33 -9.33 0.18
N VAL A 50 6.58 -9.59 0.55
CA VAL A 50 7.27 -8.99 1.68
C VAL A 50 8.45 -8.18 1.17
N ALA A 51 8.38 -6.85 1.25
CA ALA A 51 9.41 -5.96 0.73
C ALA A 51 9.98 -5.04 1.81
N ARG A 52 11.32 -4.93 1.85
CA ARG A 52 12.03 -3.97 2.70
C ARG A 52 13.05 -3.18 1.88
N GLY A 53 12.84 -1.89 1.68
CA GLY A 53 13.78 -1.06 0.93
C GLY A 53 13.52 0.42 1.05
N ARG A 54 14.27 1.25 0.35
CA ARG A 54 14.01 2.70 0.33
C ARG A 54 12.74 2.98 -0.47
N ASP A 55 12.68 2.49 -1.71
CA ASP A 55 11.59 2.74 -2.64
C ASP A 55 10.94 1.41 -3.03
N ILE A 56 9.63 1.27 -2.82
CA ILE A 56 8.90 0.01 -3.03
C ILE A 56 7.68 0.25 -3.92
N VAL A 57 7.59 -0.50 -5.02
CA VAL A 57 6.39 -0.63 -5.84
C VAL A 57 5.94 -2.09 -5.81
N ALA A 58 4.80 -2.37 -5.16
CA ALA A 58 4.29 -3.72 -4.98
C ALA A 58 2.88 -3.87 -5.57
N ARG A 59 2.65 -4.96 -6.31
CA ARG A 59 1.33 -5.36 -6.80
C ARG A 59 1.06 -6.83 -6.50
N GLY A 60 0.13 -7.13 -5.61
CA GLY A 60 -0.21 -8.52 -5.30
C GLY A 60 -1.52 -8.68 -4.55
N ARG A 61 -1.84 -9.89 -4.10
CA ARG A 61 -2.98 -10.12 -3.22
C ARG A 61 -2.66 -9.58 -1.82
N ASP A 62 -1.54 -10.02 -1.25
CA ASP A 62 -1.14 -9.68 0.12
C ASP A 62 0.22 -8.99 0.09
N ILE A 63 0.32 -7.78 0.67
CA ILE A 63 1.53 -6.96 0.63
C ILE A 63 1.93 -6.53 2.04
N VAL A 64 3.17 -6.82 2.43
CA VAL A 64 3.83 -6.26 3.61
C VAL A 64 5.06 -5.48 3.15
N ALA A 65 5.01 -4.15 3.26
CA ALA A 65 6.08 -3.26 2.80
C ALA A 65 6.63 -2.40 3.94
N ARG A 66 7.96 -2.27 4.02
CA ARG A 66 8.62 -1.34 4.93
C ARG A 66 9.71 -0.55 4.21
N GLY A 67 9.60 0.77 4.18
CA GLY A 67 10.54 1.61 3.44
C GLY A 67 10.49 3.10 3.68
N GLY A 68 11.12 3.88 2.81
CA GLY A 68 10.92 5.32 2.71
C GLY A 68 9.62 5.57 1.97
N ASP A 69 9.60 5.27 0.67
CA ASP A 69 8.46 5.49 -0.21
C ASP A 69 7.83 4.16 -0.63
N ILE A 70 6.52 4.04 -0.47
CA ILE A 70 5.78 2.80 -0.74
C ILE A 70 4.59 3.09 -1.66
N VAL A 71 4.53 2.42 -2.80
CA VAL A 71 3.35 2.33 -3.66
C VAL A 71 2.87 0.88 -3.70
N ALA A 72 1.72 0.60 -3.09
CA ALA A 72 1.16 -0.75 -2.99
C ALA A 72 -0.23 -0.83 -3.62
N ARG A 73 -0.48 -1.90 -4.38
CA ARG A 73 -1.82 -2.23 -4.89
C ARG A 73 -2.15 -3.70 -4.69
N GLY A 74 -3.21 -4.00 -3.94
CA GLY A 74 -3.57 -5.39 -3.66
C GLY A 74 -4.92 -5.62 -3.03
N GLY A 75 -5.13 -6.82 -2.49
CA GLY A 75 -6.24 -7.12 -1.58
C GLY A 75 -5.92 -6.53 -0.22
N ASP A 76 -4.96 -7.13 0.48
CA ASP A 76 -4.56 -6.72 1.82
C ASP A 76 -3.18 -6.05 1.80
N ILE A 77 -3.07 -4.87 2.42
CA ILE A 77 -1.85 -4.07 2.41
C ILE A 77 -1.47 -3.67 3.83
N VAL A 78 -0.28 -4.04 4.26
CA VAL A 78 0.38 -3.53 5.47
C VAL A 78 1.63 -2.76 5.06
N ALA A 79 1.62 -1.44 5.25
CA ALA A 79 2.71 -0.56 4.84
C ALA A 79 3.25 0.26 6.02
N ARG A 80 4.59 0.35 6.12
CA ARG A 80 5.26 1.23 7.08
C ARG A 80 6.39 2.01 6.44
N GLY A 81 6.29 3.34 6.38
CA GLY A 81 7.35 4.15 5.77
C GLY A 81 7.29 5.65 6.04
N GLY A 82 8.00 6.43 5.24
CA GLY A 82 7.82 7.88 5.15
C GLY A 82 6.52 8.16 4.40
N ASP A 83 6.53 7.94 3.09
CA ASP A 83 5.38 8.22 2.22
C ASP A 83 4.74 6.92 1.73
N ILE A 84 3.41 6.82 1.85
CA ILE A 84 2.64 5.62 1.53
C ILE A 84 1.49 5.96 0.59
N VAL A 85 1.45 5.32 -0.57
CA VAL A 85 0.31 5.29 -1.47
C VAL A 85 -0.20 3.85 -1.57
N ALA A 86 -1.38 3.58 -1.03
CA ALA A 86 -1.97 2.24 -0.98
C ALA A 86 -3.34 2.21 -1.66
N ARG A 87 -3.57 1.17 -2.48
CA ARG A 87 -4.88 0.91 -3.08
C ARG A 87 -5.27 -0.56 -2.98
N GLY A 88 -6.32 -0.89 -2.23
CA GLY A 88 -6.73 -2.28 -2.07
C GLY A 88 -8.10 -2.53 -1.46
N GLY A 89 -8.32 -3.73 -0.95
CA GLY A 89 -9.42 -4.06 -0.06
C GLY A 89 -9.10 -3.47 1.31
N ASP A 90 -8.29 -4.16 2.10
CA ASP A 90 -7.94 -3.73 3.46
C ASP A 90 -6.55 -3.10 3.50
N ILE A 91 -6.44 -1.94 4.14
CA ILE A 91 -5.20 -1.16 4.21
C ILE A 91 -4.86 -0.81 5.65
N VAL A 92 -3.68 -1.23 6.10
CA VAL A 92 -3.05 -0.78 7.35
C VAL A 92 -1.77 -0.02 7.00
N ALA A 93 -1.76 1.28 7.24
CA ALA A 93 -0.65 2.15 6.90
C ALA A 93 -0.10 2.89 8.13
N ARG A 94 1.23 2.94 8.27
CA ARG A 94 1.90 3.76 9.28
C ARG A 94 3.07 4.53 8.71
N GLY A 95 2.99 5.86 8.66
CA GLY A 95 4.08 6.66 8.11
C GLY A 95 4.08 8.14 8.43
N GLY A 96 4.82 8.93 7.66
CA GLY A 96 4.67 10.38 7.57
C GLY A 96 3.38 10.68 6.82
N ASP A 97 3.43 10.62 5.49
CA ASP A 97 2.26 10.93 4.65
C ASP A 97 1.61 9.65 4.11
N ILE A 98 0.28 9.60 4.17
CA ILE A 98 -0.50 8.42 3.79
C ILE A 98 -1.63 8.81 2.84
N VAL A 99 -1.62 8.23 1.64
CA VAL A 99 -2.74 8.25 0.69
C VAL A 99 -3.28 6.83 0.53
N ALA A 100 -4.48 6.57 1.02
CA ALA A 100 -5.10 5.25 1.01
C ALA A 100 -6.44 5.26 0.27
N ARG A 101 -6.66 4.25 -0.58
CA ARG A 101 -7.96 4.03 -1.23
C ARG A 101 -8.36 2.56 -1.20
N GLY A 102 -9.45 2.22 -0.51
CA GLY A 102 -9.87 0.83 -0.43
C GLY A 102 -11.24 0.57 0.18
N GLY A 103 -11.45 -0.65 0.65
CA GLY A 103 -12.53 -1.02 1.56
C GLY A 103 -12.23 -0.41 2.93
N ASP A 104 -11.61 -1.19 3.82
CA ASP A 104 -11.31 -0.74 5.17
C ASP A 104 -9.90 -0.15 5.28
N ILE A 105 -9.76 0.98 5.96
CA ILE A 105 -8.51 1.74 6.07
C ILE A 105 -8.20 2.03 7.53
N VAL A 106 -7.06 1.56 8.01
CA VAL A 106 -6.45 1.95 9.28
C VAL A 106 -5.15 2.68 9.01
N ALA A 107 -5.11 3.98 9.29
CA ALA A 107 -3.96 4.84 9.01
C ALA A 107 -3.44 5.52 10.28
N ARG A 108 -2.11 5.53 10.45
CA ARG A 108 -1.45 6.29 11.51
C ARG A 108 -0.23 7.05 10.99
N GLY A 109 -0.26 8.38 10.97
CA GLY A 109 0.86 9.16 10.46
C GLY A 109 0.85 10.64 10.78
N GLY A 110 1.60 11.42 10.01
CA GLY A 110 1.47 12.87 9.88
C GLY A 110 0.19 13.17 9.11
N ASP A 111 0.28 13.35 7.80
CA ASP A 111 -0.87 13.70 6.97
C ASP A 111 -1.53 12.46 6.35
N ILE A 112 -2.87 12.41 6.39
CA ILE A 112 -3.65 11.25 5.96
C ILE A 112 -4.75 11.69 5.00
N VAL A 113 -4.72 11.15 3.78
CA VAL A 113 -5.80 11.22 2.79
C VAL A 113 -6.36 9.82 2.57
N ALA A 114 -7.60 9.58 2.98
CA ALA A 114 -8.23 8.27 2.89
C ALA A 114 -9.56 8.33 2.13
N ARG A 115 -9.77 7.35 1.23
CA ARG A 115 -11.06 7.15 0.57
C ARG A 115 -11.47 5.68 0.56
N GLY A 116 -12.56 5.33 1.22
CA GLY A 116 -12.98 3.93 1.27
C GLY A 116 -14.35 3.66 1.86
N GLY A 117 -14.54 2.42 2.31
CA GLY A 117 -15.62 2.03 3.22
C GLY A 117 -15.36 2.63 4.58
N ASP A 118 -14.89 1.83 5.53
CA ASP A 118 -14.63 2.30 6.89
C ASP A 118 -13.20 2.82 7.06
N ILE A 119 -13.06 3.94 7.77
CA ILE A 119 -11.78 4.64 7.93
C ILE A 119 -11.52 4.90 9.42
N VAL A 120 -10.41 4.36 9.92
CA VAL A 120 -9.84 4.69 11.23
C VAL A 120 -8.51 5.40 11.03
N ALA A 121 -8.43 6.67 11.38
CA ALA A 121 -7.24 7.49 11.16
C ALA A 121 -6.74 8.13 12.46
N ARG A 122 -5.42 8.13 12.65
CA ARG A 122 -4.78 8.88 13.75
C ARG A 122 -3.53 9.60 13.28
N GLY A 123 -3.51 10.92 13.32
CA GLY A 123 -2.34 11.68 12.84
C GLY A 123 -2.36 13.17 13.07
N GLY A 124 -1.60 13.91 12.26
CA GLY A 124 -1.73 15.34 12.06
C GLY A 124 -3.01 15.64 11.30
N ASP A 125 -2.91 16.08 10.05
CA ASP A 125 -4.07 16.46 9.26
C ASP A 125 -4.72 15.26 8.57
N ILE A 126 -6.05 15.22 8.58
CA ILE A 126 -6.83 14.08 8.10
C ILE A 126 -7.92 14.55 7.13
N VAL A 127 -7.86 14.06 5.89
CA VAL A 127 -8.92 14.20 4.88
C VAL A 127 -9.47 12.82 4.57
N ALA A 128 -10.72 12.57 4.96
CA ALA A 128 -11.37 11.28 4.79
C ALA A 128 -12.68 11.39 4.01
N ARG A 129 -12.91 10.46 3.08
CA ARG A 129 -14.19 10.29 2.39
C ARG A 129 -14.58 8.82 2.36
N GLY A 130 -15.68 8.45 3.00
CA GLY A 130 -16.09 7.06 3.05
C GLY A 130 -17.41 6.83 3.77
N GLY A 131 -17.63 5.59 4.17
CA GLY A 131 -18.69 5.19 5.10
C GLY A 131 -18.39 5.70 6.51
N ASP A 132 -18.13 4.80 7.45
CA ASP A 132 -17.88 5.21 8.83
C ASP A 132 -16.45 5.76 8.99
N ILE A 133 -16.34 6.94 9.61
CA ILE A 133 -15.05 7.62 9.81
C ILE A 133 -14.82 7.86 11.29
N VAL A 134 -13.76 7.26 11.81
CA VAL A 134 -13.22 7.51 13.16
C VAL A 134 -11.83 8.13 13.02
N ALA A 135 -11.72 9.42 13.29
CA ALA A 135 -10.48 10.17 13.16
C ALA A 135 -10.07 10.81 14.49
N ARG A 136 -8.77 10.77 14.80
CA ARG A 136 -8.18 11.51 15.94
C ARG A 136 -6.86 12.17 15.51
N GLY A 137 -6.83 13.48 15.47
CA GLY A 137 -5.63 14.20 15.02
C GLY A 137 -5.71 15.70 15.17
N GLY A 138 -4.93 16.40 14.35
CA GLY A 138 -5.04 17.84 14.10
C GLY A 138 -6.30 18.17 13.32
N ASP A 139 -6.18 18.84 12.18
CA ASP A 139 -7.35 19.25 11.41
C ASP A 139 -8.01 18.04 10.72
N ILE A 140 -9.34 17.93 10.84
CA ILE A 140 -10.11 16.81 10.29
C ILE A 140 -11.17 17.33 9.32
N VAL A 141 -11.08 16.88 8.08
CA VAL A 141 -12.10 17.07 7.04
C VAL A 141 -12.67 15.70 6.65
N ALA A 142 -13.88 15.41 7.13
CA ALA A 142 -14.59 14.17 6.81
C ALA A 142 -15.81 14.44 5.93
N ARG A 143 -16.01 13.64 4.89
CA ARG A 143 -17.26 13.60 4.11
C ARG A 143 -17.80 12.18 4.10
N GLY A 144 -19.06 12.03 4.51
CA GLY A 144 -19.78 10.77 4.41
C GLY A 144 -20.04 10.36 2.95
N PRO A 145 -20.73 9.23 2.73
CA PRO A 145 -21.15 8.83 1.39
C PRO A 145 -22.05 9.93 0.81
N GLU A 146 -21.87 10.25 -0.47
CA GLU A 146 -22.73 11.24 -1.14
C GLU A 146 -24.19 10.76 -1.04
N ASP A 147 -25.03 11.54 -0.34
CA ASP A 147 -26.49 11.37 -0.36
C ASP A 147 -26.94 11.65 -1.80
N SER A 148 -27.03 10.58 -2.60
CA SER A 148 -27.58 10.63 -3.94
C SER A 148 -29.10 10.80 -3.84
N ARG A 149 -29.55 11.93 -3.31
CA ARG A 149 -30.91 12.37 -3.60
C ARG A 149 -30.95 12.68 -5.09
N PRO A 150 -31.86 12.09 -5.86
CA PRO A 150 -32.14 12.62 -7.19
C PRO A 150 -32.42 14.11 -7.01
N ARG A 151 -31.79 14.96 -7.82
CA ARG A 151 -32.38 16.27 -8.07
C ARG A 151 -33.69 15.93 -8.75
N ASP A 152 -34.79 16.00 -8.00
CA ASP A 152 -36.12 16.00 -8.58
C ASP A 152 -36.05 17.04 -9.71
N ARG A 153 -36.10 16.54 -10.94
CA ARG A 153 -36.33 17.40 -12.09
C ARG A 153 -37.80 17.74 -11.96
N ASP A 154 -38.07 18.95 -11.51
CA ASP A 154 -39.34 19.59 -11.77
C ASP A 154 -39.52 19.62 -13.29
N GLU A 155 -40.37 18.73 -13.81
CA GLU A 155 -41.13 18.86 -15.06
C GLU A 155 -42.29 17.85 -15.09
#